data_AF-A0AA88NXW3-F1
#
_entry.id   AF-A0AA88NXW3-F1
#
_cell.length_a   1.000
_cell.length_b   1.000
_cell.length_c   1.000
_cell.angle_alpha   90.00
_cell.angle_beta   90.00
_cell.angle_gamma   90.00
#
_symmetry.space_group_name_H-M   'P 1'
#
loop_
_entity.id
_entity.type
_entity.pdbx_description
1 polymer ?
#
loop_
_entity_poly.entity_id
_entity_poly.type
_entity_poly.pdbx_seq_one_letter_code
_entity_poly.pdbx_strand_id
1 'polypeptide(L)'
;MEAATGQEVELCLERIERAKAQKRTFLRQSLEAHLISLYFDTKRYQEALQLGSQLLQELKEMHDKALLAEVQLLESKIYHALSNLPKARASLTSARITANAIQCAPKLQGALDMQSGIIHAAEEKDWKTAYSYFFEAFKGYDSIDSPSAITALKYLLLCKIMLNLPEEVQDLISGKLALRYAGRQTDALKCVAQASKNRSLADFEKALKEYTKELRDDPIISTHLAKLYDNLLEQNVIRVIEPFSRVQITHISDLIKLSKGDVERKLSKMILDKKFHGILDQVEGVLIIFEDPVDKTYEAAIGTIQNMSKVVDSLYNKAKKLT
;
A
#
# COMPACT_ATOMS: atom_id res chain seq x y z
N MET A 1 -19.66 13.59 3.45
CA MET A 1 -21.11 13.38 3.28
C MET A 1 -21.23 12.15 2.41
N GLU A 2 -21.89 11.12 2.89
CA GLU A 2 -22.02 9.85 2.16
C GLU A 2 -23.03 10.04 1.03
N ALA A 3 -22.54 10.06 -0.21
CA ALA A 3 -23.34 10.10 -1.44
C ALA A 3 -24.05 8.75 -1.67
N ALA A 4 -24.88 8.33 -0.71
CA ALA A 4 -25.51 7.01 -0.69
C ALA A 4 -26.81 6.95 -1.51
N THR A 5 -27.37 8.10 -1.89
CA THR A 5 -28.62 8.17 -2.66
C THR A 5 -28.33 8.62 -4.08
N GLY A 6 -28.62 7.78 -5.07
CA GLY A 6 -28.48 8.09 -6.51
C GLY A 6 -29.19 9.39 -6.98
N GLN A 7 -30.05 9.95 -6.13
CA GLN A 7 -30.66 11.27 -6.26
C GLN A 7 -29.64 12.41 -6.40
N GLU A 8 -28.46 12.33 -5.76
CA GLU A 8 -27.43 13.37 -5.89
C GLU A 8 -26.82 13.40 -7.29
N VAL A 9 -26.67 12.21 -7.89
CA VAL A 9 -26.20 12.05 -9.28
C VAL A 9 -27.24 12.59 -10.25
N GLU A 10 -28.51 12.20 -10.08
CA GLU A 10 -29.63 12.70 -10.91
C GLU A 10 -29.74 14.22 -10.86
N LEU A 11 -29.67 14.82 -9.67
CA LEU A 11 -29.71 16.27 -9.50
C LEU A 11 -28.51 16.97 -10.17
N CYS A 12 -27.32 16.38 -10.10
CA CYS A 12 -26.14 16.92 -10.78
C CYS A 12 -26.29 16.86 -12.30
N LEU A 13 -26.85 15.78 -12.84
CA LEU A 13 -27.14 15.65 -14.27
C LEU A 13 -28.15 16.70 -14.73
N GLU A 14 -29.24 16.91 -14.00
CA GLU A 14 -30.22 17.97 -14.31
C GLU A 14 -29.59 19.37 -14.31
N ARG A 15 -28.70 19.64 -13.33
CA ARG A 15 -27.98 20.92 -13.25
C ARG A 15 -27.03 21.10 -14.44
N ILE A 16 -26.37 20.04 -14.88
CA ILE A 16 -25.50 20.05 -16.07
C ILE A 16 -26.31 20.34 -17.33
N GLU A 17 -27.48 19.70 -17.50
CA GLU A 17 -28.37 19.95 -18.64
C GLU A 17 -28.85 21.40 -18.69
N ARG A 18 -29.25 21.96 -17.53
CA ARG A 18 -29.61 23.38 -17.43
C ARG A 18 -28.43 24.30 -17.73
N ALA A 19 -27.23 23.97 -17.28
CA ALA A 19 -26.03 24.74 -17.59
C ALA A 19 -25.68 24.72 -19.09
N LYS A 20 -25.90 23.57 -19.76
CA LYS A 20 -25.77 23.42 -21.22
C LYS A 20 -26.81 24.27 -21.95
N ALA A 21 -28.08 24.24 -21.53
CA ALA A 21 -29.15 25.05 -22.10
C ALA A 21 -28.87 26.57 -21.99
N GLN A 22 -28.28 26.99 -20.86
CA GLN A 22 -27.90 28.39 -20.61
C GLN A 22 -26.52 28.78 -21.20
N LYS A 23 -25.83 27.86 -21.89
CA LYS A 23 -24.49 28.04 -22.46
C LYS A 23 -23.42 28.52 -21.46
N ARG A 24 -23.54 28.12 -20.18
CA ARG A 24 -22.59 28.49 -19.11
C ARG A 24 -21.47 27.44 -19.02
N THR A 25 -20.39 27.63 -19.78
CA THR A 25 -19.28 26.67 -19.90
C THR A 25 -18.54 26.42 -18.59
N PHE A 26 -18.12 27.47 -17.87
CA PHE A 26 -17.42 27.34 -16.58
C PHE A 26 -18.26 26.61 -15.51
N LEU A 27 -19.56 26.93 -15.44
CA LEU A 27 -20.46 26.28 -14.49
C LEU A 27 -20.62 24.80 -14.83
N ARG A 28 -20.76 24.46 -16.12
CA ARG A 28 -20.82 23.06 -16.57
C ARG A 28 -19.58 22.28 -16.14
N GLN A 29 -18.38 22.83 -16.38
CA GLN A 29 -17.12 22.15 -16.05
C GLN A 29 -16.95 21.92 -14.54
N SER A 30 -17.32 22.89 -13.71
CA SER A 30 -17.32 22.73 -12.26
C SER A 30 -18.33 21.65 -11.80
N LEU A 31 -19.51 21.61 -12.40
CA LEU A 31 -20.51 20.57 -12.13
C LEU A 31 -20.06 19.19 -12.61
N GLU A 32 -19.37 19.10 -13.75
CA GLU A 32 -18.80 17.85 -14.24
C GLU A 32 -17.66 17.35 -13.35
N ALA A 33 -16.79 18.22 -12.85
CA ALA A 33 -15.77 17.86 -11.86
C ALA A 33 -16.42 17.33 -10.56
N HIS A 34 -17.51 17.96 -10.11
CA HIS A 34 -18.26 17.48 -8.95
C HIS A 34 -18.93 16.12 -9.23
N LEU A 35 -19.47 15.91 -10.44
CA LEU A 35 -20.05 14.65 -10.86
C LEU A 35 -19.00 13.52 -10.89
N ILE A 36 -17.76 13.80 -11.31
CA ILE A 36 -16.66 12.82 -11.24
C ILE A 36 -16.39 12.41 -9.79
N SER A 37 -16.42 13.37 -8.84
CA SER A 37 -16.29 13.06 -7.41
C SER A 37 -17.44 12.16 -6.92
N LEU A 38 -18.69 12.45 -7.31
CA LEU A 38 -19.84 11.62 -6.96
C LEU A 38 -19.77 10.22 -7.58
N TYR A 39 -19.29 10.10 -8.81
CA TYR A 39 -19.04 8.79 -9.43
C TYR A 39 -17.93 8.01 -8.72
N PHE A 40 -16.91 8.69 -8.22
CA PHE A 40 -15.90 8.05 -7.38
C PHE A 40 -16.52 7.52 -6.07
N ASP A 41 -17.33 8.32 -5.39
CA ASP A 41 -17.97 7.93 -4.13
C ASP A 41 -18.97 6.77 -4.31
N THR A 42 -19.68 6.74 -5.44
CA THR A 42 -20.60 5.65 -5.83
C THR A 42 -19.91 4.46 -6.50
N LYS A 43 -18.58 4.45 -6.58
CA LYS A 43 -17.75 3.39 -7.19
C LYS A 43 -18.00 3.15 -8.69
N ARG A 44 -18.54 4.12 -9.42
CA ARG A 44 -18.75 4.09 -10.87
C ARG A 44 -17.50 4.58 -11.63
N TYR A 45 -16.42 3.82 -11.51
CA TYR A 45 -15.10 4.25 -12.00
C TYR A 45 -15.01 4.40 -13.53
N GLN A 46 -15.72 3.58 -14.31
CA GLN A 46 -15.68 3.65 -15.78
C GLN A 46 -16.35 4.92 -16.32
N GLU A 47 -17.53 5.24 -15.81
CA GLU A 47 -18.26 6.48 -16.15
C GLU A 47 -17.45 7.72 -15.74
N ALA A 48 -16.84 7.68 -14.56
CA ALA A 48 -15.95 8.75 -14.08
C ALA A 48 -14.74 8.99 -15.00
N LEU A 49 -14.10 7.92 -15.49
CA LEU A 49 -12.96 8.04 -16.41
C LEU A 49 -13.36 8.58 -17.78
N GLN A 50 -14.50 8.15 -18.31
CA GLN A 50 -15.00 8.66 -19.59
C GLN A 50 -15.25 10.17 -19.49
N LEU A 51 -15.99 10.61 -18.46
CA LEU A 51 -16.28 12.02 -18.23
C LEU A 51 -15.00 12.82 -17.94
N GLY A 52 -14.09 12.27 -17.12
CA GLY A 52 -12.80 12.89 -16.82
C GLY A 52 -11.91 13.07 -18.05
N SER A 53 -11.86 12.08 -18.95
CA SER A 53 -11.06 12.18 -20.18
C SER A 53 -11.57 13.28 -21.13
N GLN A 54 -12.89 13.45 -21.23
CA GLN A 54 -13.50 14.53 -22.01
C GLN A 54 -13.20 15.89 -21.38
N LEU A 55 -13.42 16.03 -20.07
CA LEU A 55 -13.18 17.27 -19.35
C LEU A 55 -11.71 17.69 -19.36
N LEU A 56 -10.76 16.74 -19.28
CA LEU A 56 -9.32 17.02 -19.36
C LEU A 56 -8.89 17.53 -20.73
N GLN A 57 -9.52 17.11 -21.82
CA GLN A 57 -9.24 17.65 -23.15
C GLN A 57 -9.66 19.12 -23.23
N GLU A 58 -10.87 19.44 -22.76
CA GLU A 58 -11.37 20.81 -22.73
C GLU A 58 -10.54 21.73 -21.79
N LEU A 59 -10.20 21.25 -20.59
CA LEU A 59 -9.47 22.04 -19.59
C LEU A 59 -8.02 22.32 -19.98
N LYS A 60 -7.41 21.50 -20.86
CA LYS A 60 -6.05 21.76 -21.38
C LYS A 60 -5.99 22.96 -22.32
N GLU A 61 -7.07 23.24 -23.03
CA GLU A 61 -7.17 24.39 -23.94
C GLU A 61 -7.47 25.70 -23.18
N MET A 62 -7.93 25.60 -21.93
CA MET A 62 -8.38 26.72 -21.11
C MET A 62 -7.36 27.13 -20.02
N HIS A 63 -7.48 28.35 -19.51
CA HIS A 63 -6.55 28.91 -18.50
C HIS A 63 -6.90 28.56 -17.04
N ASP A 64 -8.02 27.89 -16.76
CA ASP A 64 -8.36 27.46 -15.39
C ASP A 64 -7.57 26.21 -14.98
N LYS A 65 -6.33 26.48 -14.56
CA LYS A 65 -5.40 25.44 -14.15
C LYS A 65 -5.74 24.84 -12.78
N ALA A 66 -6.55 25.52 -11.95
CA ALA A 66 -6.90 25.02 -10.61
C ALA A 66 -7.89 23.87 -10.71
N LEU A 67 -8.95 24.05 -11.52
CA LEU A 67 -9.90 22.98 -11.83
C LEU A 67 -9.22 21.80 -12.56
N LEU A 68 -8.27 22.09 -13.45
CA LEU A 68 -7.45 21.07 -14.11
C LEU A 68 -6.70 20.18 -13.10
N ALA A 69 -6.05 20.77 -12.09
CA ALA A 69 -5.34 20.01 -11.07
C ALA A 69 -6.29 19.15 -10.22
N GLU A 70 -7.48 19.64 -9.91
CA GLU A 70 -8.51 18.89 -9.17
C GLU A 70 -9.01 17.67 -9.96
N VAL A 71 -9.30 17.82 -11.25
CA VAL A 71 -9.72 16.72 -12.12
C VAL A 71 -8.59 15.70 -12.31
N GLN A 72 -7.34 16.15 -12.49
CA GLN A 72 -6.17 15.25 -12.59
C GLN A 72 -5.95 14.46 -11.29
N LEU A 73 -6.19 15.07 -10.13
CA LEU A 73 -6.14 14.40 -8.83
C LEU A 73 -7.25 13.35 -8.69
N LEU A 74 -8.49 13.66 -9.10
CA LEU A 74 -9.58 12.69 -9.13
C LEU A 74 -9.28 11.52 -10.06
N GLU A 75 -8.73 11.78 -11.23
CA GLU A 75 -8.29 10.73 -12.17
C GLU A 75 -7.24 9.80 -11.53
N SER A 76 -6.26 10.37 -10.82
CA SER A 76 -5.28 9.59 -10.06
C SER A 76 -5.93 8.68 -9.01
N LYS A 77 -6.92 9.20 -8.26
CA LYS A 77 -7.68 8.43 -7.26
C LYS A 77 -8.47 7.29 -7.90
N ILE A 78 -9.11 7.54 -9.04
CA ILE A 78 -9.89 6.52 -9.76
C ILE A 78 -8.97 5.41 -10.29
N TYR A 79 -7.84 5.76 -10.91
CA TYR A 79 -6.87 4.75 -11.36
C TYR A 79 -6.28 3.94 -10.20
N HIS A 80 -6.04 4.58 -9.04
CA HIS A 80 -5.63 3.88 -7.84
C HIS A 80 -6.68 2.89 -7.36
N ALA A 81 -7.97 3.28 -7.33
CA ALA A 81 -9.07 2.40 -6.97
C ALA A 81 -9.23 1.20 -7.93
N LEU A 82 -8.90 1.40 -9.22
CA LEU A 82 -8.83 0.32 -10.23
C LEU A 82 -7.53 -0.50 -10.19
N SER A 83 -6.65 -0.26 -9.20
CA SER A 83 -5.34 -0.90 -9.06
C SER A 83 -4.38 -0.66 -10.25
N ASN A 84 -4.59 0.41 -11.03
CA ASN A 84 -3.69 0.81 -12.11
C ASN A 84 -2.69 1.87 -11.62
N LEU A 85 -1.65 1.41 -10.91
CA LEU A 85 -0.64 2.28 -10.29
C LEU A 85 0.16 3.13 -11.29
N PRO A 86 0.62 2.61 -12.46
CA PRO A 86 1.39 3.41 -13.40
C PRO A 86 0.62 4.61 -13.94
N LYS A 87 -0.67 4.42 -14.27
CA LYS A 87 -1.53 5.53 -14.72
C LYS A 87 -1.88 6.48 -13.59
N ALA A 88 -2.17 5.97 -12.39
CA ALA A 88 -2.43 6.81 -11.22
C ALA A 88 -1.25 7.77 -10.93
N ARG A 89 -0.01 7.27 -11.04
CA ARG A 89 1.23 8.04 -10.88
C ARG A 89 1.44 9.07 -11.99
N ALA A 90 1.17 8.71 -13.24
CA ALA A 90 1.27 9.64 -14.37
C ALA A 90 0.29 10.81 -14.23
N SER A 91 -0.97 10.54 -13.87
CA SER A 91 -1.97 11.59 -13.61
C SER A 91 -1.59 12.45 -12.40
N LEU A 92 -1.05 11.86 -11.33
CA LEU A 92 -0.59 12.62 -10.16
C LEU A 92 0.60 13.53 -10.47
N THR A 93 1.56 13.04 -11.27
CA THR A 93 2.73 13.83 -11.69
C THR A 93 2.28 15.05 -12.49
N SER A 94 1.31 14.85 -13.39
CA SER A 94 0.68 15.94 -14.14
C SER A 94 -0.03 16.93 -13.22
N ALA A 95 -0.78 16.44 -12.22
CA ALA A 95 -1.47 17.28 -11.24
C ALA A 95 -0.48 18.13 -10.42
N ARG A 96 0.67 17.57 -10.01
CA ARG A 96 1.70 18.29 -9.25
C ARG A 96 2.38 19.39 -10.08
N ILE A 97 2.67 19.12 -11.35
CA ILE A 97 3.23 20.13 -12.27
C ILE A 97 2.26 21.30 -12.40
N THR A 98 0.98 21.00 -12.62
CA THR A 98 -0.07 22.02 -12.69
C THR A 98 -0.19 22.80 -11.37
N ALA A 99 -0.15 22.11 -10.23
CA ALA A 99 -0.28 22.72 -8.92
C ALA A 99 0.87 23.67 -8.57
N ASN A 100 2.11 23.28 -8.87
CA ASN A 100 3.30 24.10 -8.66
C ASN A 100 3.26 25.39 -9.49
N ALA A 101 2.61 25.37 -10.66
CA ALA A 101 2.50 26.53 -11.55
C ALA A 101 1.52 27.61 -11.04
N ILE A 102 0.63 27.29 -10.10
CA ILE A 102 -0.47 28.18 -9.67
C ILE A 102 -0.35 28.60 -8.20
N GLN A 103 0.39 27.83 -7.37
CA GLN A 103 0.26 27.86 -5.91
C GLN A 103 -1.18 27.56 -5.48
N CYS A 104 -1.50 26.27 -5.36
CA CYS A 104 -2.84 25.81 -5.01
C CYS A 104 -3.24 26.16 -3.57
N ALA A 105 -4.57 26.19 -3.33
CA ALA A 105 -5.12 26.32 -2.00
C ALA A 105 -4.65 25.17 -1.07
N PRO A 106 -4.45 25.42 0.24
CA PRO A 106 -3.92 24.43 1.18
C PRO A 106 -4.67 23.10 1.19
N LYS A 107 -5.99 23.13 0.98
CA LYS A 107 -6.84 21.93 0.90
C LYS A 107 -6.50 21.03 -0.29
N LEU A 108 -6.26 21.62 -1.47
CA LEU A 108 -5.91 20.88 -2.69
C LEU A 108 -4.46 20.38 -2.60
N GLN A 109 -3.55 21.21 -2.07
CA GLN A 109 -2.17 20.81 -1.81
C GLN A 109 -2.09 19.60 -0.87
N GLY A 110 -2.79 19.65 0.27
CA GLY A 110 -2.86 18.52 1.20
C GLY A 110 -3.44 17.26 0.56
N ALA A 111 -4.39 17.39 -0.38
CA ALA A 111 -4.97 16.26 -1.09
C ALA A 111 -4.01 15.65 -2.11
N LEU A 112 -3.18 16.46 -2.77
CA LEU A 112 -2.10 16.01 -3.65
C LEU A 112 -1.00 15.29 -2.86
N ASP A 113 -0.61 15.82 -1.71
CA ASP A 113 0.39 15.21 -0.84
C ASP A 113 -0.12 13.90 -0.24
N MET A 114 -1.39 13.84 0.18
CA MET A 114 -2.03 12.60 0.65
C MET A 114 -2.06 11.53 -0.45
N GLN A 115 -2.44 11.89 -1.68
CA GLN A 115 -2.43 10.95 -2.80
C GLN A 115 -1.00 10.50 -3.16
N SER A 116 -0.03 11.39 -3.06
CA SER A 116 1.40 11.05 -3.25
C SER A 116 1.85 10.01 -2.24
N GLY A 117 1.54 10.21 -0.96
CA GLY A 117 1.84 9.25 0.10
C GLY A 117 1.21 7.88 -0.14
N ILE A 118 -0.04 7.84 -0.60
CA ILE A 118 -0.76 6.58 -0.91
C ILE A 118 -0.09 5.82 -2.06
N ILE A 119 0.29 6.51 -3.14
CA ILE A 119 0.95 5.86 -4.29
C ILE A 119 2.33 5.31 -3.89
N HIS A 120 3.14 6.09 -3.16
CA HIS A 120 4.45 5.62 -2.68
C HIS A 120 4.32 4.44 -1.70
N ALA A 121 3.30 4.45 -0.84
CA ALA A 121 2.99 3.33 0.07
C ALA A 121 2.52 2.06 -0.68
N ALA A 122 1.75 2.22 -1.76
CA ALA A 122 1.19 1.12 -2.53
C ALA A 122 2.20 0.47 -3.50
N GLU A 123 3.02 1.28 -4.18
CA GLU A 123 3.85 0.86 -5.32
C GLU A 123 5.30 0.55 -4.92
N GLU A 124 5.95 1.42 -4.15
CA GLU A 124 7.42 1.39 -3.96
C GLU A 124 7.84 0.78 -2.62
N LYS A 125 6.89 0.48 -1.72
CA LYS A 125 7.16 0.17 -0.29
C LYS A 125 8.08 1.21 0.37
N ASP A 126 8.18 2.41 -0.19
CA ASP A 126 8.99 3.50 0.36
C ASP A 126 8.17 4.27 1.40
N TRP A 127 8.14 3.68 2.59
CA TRP A 127 7.43 4.24 3.74
C TRP A 127 8.07 5.51 4.28
N LYS A 128 9.35 5.76 4.00
CA LYS A 128 10.05 6.98 4.47
C LYS A 128 9.58 8.18 3.66
N THR A 129 9.55 8.04 2.35
CA THR A 129 9.05 9.09 1.46
C THR A 129 7.55 9.31 1.65
N ALA A 130 6.77 8.22 1.77
CA ALA A 130 5.34 8.31 2.06
C ALA A 130 5.05 9.05 3.38
N TYR A 131 5.84 8.78 4.44
CA TYR A 131 5.73 9.48 5.71
C TYR A 131 5.89 10.99 5.56
N SER A 132 6.90 11.44 4.82
CA SER A 132 7.14 12.87 4.59
C SER A 132 5.95 13.54 3.89
N TYR A 133 5.37 12.91 2.88
CA TYR A 133 4.17 13.42 2.20
C TYR A 133 2.95 13.46 3.13
N PHE A 134 2.71 12.41 3.92
CA PHE A 134 1.61 12.41 4.88
C PHE A 134 1.79 13.45 5.99
N PHE A 135 3.02 13.74 6.38
CA PHE A 135 3.32 14.74 7.40
C PHE A 135 3.01 16.16 6.92
N GLU A 136 3.42 16.49 5.68
CA GLU A 136 3.08 17.77 5.07
C GLU A 136 1.57 17.90 4.80
N ALA A 137 0.91 16.82 4.35
CA ALA A 137 -0.55 16.79 4.24
C ALA A 137 -1.24 17.02 5.59
N PHE A 138 -0.74 16.41 6.68
CA PHE A 138 -1.28 16.58 8.02
C PHE A 138 -1.16 18.03 8.50
N LYS A 139 0.00 18.67 8.35
CA LYS A 139 0.17 20.10 8.69
C LYS A 139 -0.75 20.99 7.86
N GLY A 140 -0.85 20.70 6.55
CA GLY A 140 -1.74 21.41 5.64
C GLY A 140 -3.19 21.34 6.11
N TYR A 141 -3.66 20.15 6.51
CA TYR A 141 -5.02 19.96 7.01
C TYR A 141 -5.27 20.51 8.41
N ASP A 142 -4.28 20.45 9.31
CA ASP A 142 -4.37 21.01 10.66
C ASP A 142 -4.47 22.54 10.63
N SER A 143 -3.75 23.20 9.72
CA SER A 143 -3.83 24.66 9.57
C SER A 143 -5.22 25.17 9.14
N ILE A 144 -6.04 24.30 8.54
CA ILE A 144 -7.38 24.61 8.06
C ILE A 144 -8.49 23.88 8.85
N ASP A 145 -8.15 23.21 9.95
CA ASP A 145 -9.06 22.41 10.79
C ASP A 145 -9.96 21.44 9.99
N SER A 146 -9.39 20.81 8.95
CA SER A 146 -10.12 19.87 8.10
C SER A 146 -10.28 18.51 8.79
N PRO A 147 -11.45 17.83 8.65
CA PRO A 147 -11.62 16.47 9.16
C PRO A 147 -10.68 15.46 8.49
N SER A 148 -10.12 15.79 7.32
CA SER A 148 -9.10 14.98 6.64
C SER A 148 -7.75 14.94 7.37
N ALA A 149 -7.52 15.82 8.36
CA ALA A 149 -6.34 15.76 9.22
C ALA A 149 -6.24 14.41 9.96
N ILE A 150 -7.37 13.89 10.43
CA ILE A 150 -7.39 12.62 11.17
C ILE A 150 -7.01 11.46 10.24
N THR A 151 -7.50 11.44 9.00
CA THR A 151 -7.11 10.43 8.01
C THR A 151 -5.63 10.51 7.65
N ALA A 152 -5.06 11.71 7.52
CA ALA A 152 -3.62 11.88 7.29
C ALA A 152 -2.79 11.37 8.47
N LEU A 153 -3.25 11.63 9.71
CA LEU A 153 -2.61 11.12 10.93
C LEU A 153 -2.64 9.58 10.99
N LYS A 154 -3.75 8.94 10.59
CA LYS A 154 -3.83 7.47 10.51
C LYS A 154 -2.76 6.90 9.58
N TYR A 155 -2.60 7.47 8.39
CA TYR A 155 -1.60 7.02 7.43
C TYR A 155 -0.17 7.30 7.88
N LEU A 156 0.05 8.43 8.55
CA LEU A 156 1.34 8.77 9.15
C LEU A 156 1.78 7.72 10.19
N LEU A 157 0.88 7.35 11.11
CA LEU A 157 1.11 6.32 12.13
C LEU A 157 1.31 4.95 11.47
N LEU A 158 0.51 4.61 10.46
CA LEU A 158 0.66 3.37 9.70
C LEU A 158 2.06 3.25 9.06
N CYS A 159 2.58 4.31 8.45
CA CYS A 159 3.93 4.30 7.87
C CYS A 159 5.00 3.97 8.91
N LYS A 160 4.88 4.52 10.12
CA LYS A 160 5.84 4.25 11.21
C LYS A 160 5.76 2.82 11.74
N ILE A 161 4.54 2.26 11.81
CA ILE A 161 4.34 0.83 12.11
C ILE A 161 5.00 -0.04 11.03
N MET A 162 4.83 0.30 9.75
CA MET A 162 5.44 -0.44 8.64
C MET A 162 6.97 -0.33 8.57
N LEU A 163 7.54 0.77 9.06
CA LEU A 163 8.98 0.94 9.22
C LEU A 163 9.57 0.16 10.41
N ASN A 164 8.76 -0.62 11.14
CA ASN A 164 9.13 -1.31 12.37
C ASN A 164 9.66 -0.36 13.47
N LEU A 165 9.14 0.87 13.53
CA LEU A 165 9.49 1.88 14.54
C LEU A 165 8.27 2.20 15.43
N PRO A 166 7.78 1.24 16.25
CA PRO A 166 6.59 1.44 17.07
C PRO A 166 6.78 2.41 18.24
N GLU A 167 8.03 2.71 18.62
CA GLU A 167 8.33 3.67 19.69
C GLU A 167 8.01 5.11 19.26
N GLU A 168 8.44 5.47 18.04
CA GLU A 168 8.14 6.77 17.45
C GLU A 168 6.62 7.00 17.27
N VAL A 169 5.82 5.94 17.16
CA VAL A 169 4.35 6.03 17.10
C VAL A 169 3.80 6.55 18.43
N GLN A 170 4.32 6.06 19.56
CA GLN A 170 3.88 6.53 20.89
C GLN A 170 4.28 7.99 21.11
N ASP A 171 5.50 8.35 20.72
CA ASP A 171 5.98 9.72 20.81
C ASP A 171 5.14 10.66 19.94
N LEU A 172 4.82 10.25 18.71
CA LEU A 172 4.01 11.04 17.78
C LEU A 172 2.60 11.29 18.30
N ILE A 173 1.95 10.28 18.90
CA ILE A 173 0.62 10.40 19.52
C ILE A 173 0.67 11.33 20.73
N SER A 174 1.75 11.26 21.52
CA SER A 174 1.96 12.14 22.68
C SER A 174 2.34 13.58 22.29
N GLY A 175 2.64 13.82 21.02
CA GLY A 175 2.96 15.13 20.48
C GLY A 175 1.79 16.11 20.56
N LYS A 176 2.09 17.39 20.79
CA LYS A 176 1.09 18.47 20.96
C LYS A 176 0.04 18.54 19.83
N LEU A 177 0.45 18.29 18.60
CA LEU A 177 -0.43 18.34 17.43
C LEU A 177 -1.36 17.12 17.35
N ALA A 178 -0.86 15.93 17.68
CA ALA A 178 -1.65 14.70 17.63
C ALA A 178 -2.64 14.59 18.80
N LEU A 179 -2.32 15.16 19.96
CA LEU A 179 -3.20 15.21 21.13
C LEU A 179 -4.56 15.87 20.83
N ARG A 180 -4.60 16.85 19.93
CA ARG A 180 -5.84 17.51 19.50
C ARG A 180 -6.78 16.55 18.75
N TYR A 181 -6.22 15.55 18.07
CA TYR A 181 -6.94 14.54 17.30
C TYR A 181 -6.96 13.18 18.00
N ALA A 182 -6.70 13.15 19.31
CA ALA A 182 -6.76 11.94 20.11
C ALA A 182 -8.19 11.37 20.10
N GLY A 183 -8.30 10.08 19.82
CA GLY A 183 -9.56 9.37 19.88
C GLY A 183 -9.43 7.91 19.47
N ARG A 184 -10.58 7.26 19.25
CA ARG A 184 -10.65 5.83 18.96
C ARG A 184 -9.78 5.39 17.78
N GLN A 185 -9.61 6.26 16.78
CA GLN A 185 -8.80 5.99 15.59
C GLN A 185 -7.28 5.97 15.89
N THR A 186 -6.80 6.85 16.79
CA THR A 186 -5.40 6.85 17.23
C THR A 186 -5.13 5.71 18.20
N ASP A 187 -6.10 5.38 19.05
CA ASP A 187 -5.99 4.28 20.01
C ASP A 187 -5.88 2.92 19.30
N ALA A 188 -6.67 2.71 18.25
CA ALA A 188 -6.56 1.51 17.40
C ALA A 188 -5.14 1.29 16.89
N LEU A 189 -4.52 2.34 16.33
CA LEU A 189 -3.15 2.28 15.80
C LEU A 189 -2.10 2.17 16.91
N LYS A 190 -2.36 2.74 18.09
CA LYS A 190 -1.51 2.56 19.27
C LYS A 190 -1.50 1.10 19.74
N CYS A 191 -2.66 0.45 19.82
CA CYS A 191 -2.79 -0.96 20.16
C CYS A 191 -2.08 -1.84 19.12
N VAL A 192 -2.24 -1.55 17.83
CA VAL A 192 -1.53 -2.25 16.74
C VAL A 192 -0.01 -2.05 16.84
N ALA A 193 0.45 -0.83 17.09
CA ALA A 193 1.87 -0.54 17.28
C ALA A 193 2.46 -1.27 18.50
N GLN A 194 1.72 -1.34 19.60
CA GLN A 194 2.14 -2.09 20.79
C GLN A 194 2.17 -3.59 20.53
N ALA A 195 1.19 -4.14 19.81
CA ALA A 195 1.18 -5.54 19.40
C ALA A 195 2.38 -5.87 18.48
N SER A 196 2.72 -4.96 17.56
CA SER A 196 3.91 -5.07 16.71
C SER A 196 5.20 -5.00 17.52
N LYS A 197 5.28 -4.10 18.53
CA LYS A 197 6.44 -3.98 19.44
C LYS A 197 6.64 -5.25 20.26
N ASN A 198 5.57 -5.79 20.81
CA ASN A 198 5.59 -7.01 21.61
C ASN A 198 5.70 -8.28 20.76
N ARG A 199 5.61 -8.16 19.42
CA ARG A 199 5.54 -9.27 18.46
C ARG A 199 4.46 -10.31 18.81
N SER A 200 3.35 -9.83 19.39
CA SER A 200 2.26 -10.67 19.90
C SER A 200 1.13 -10.74 18.88
N LEU A 201 1.00 -11.88 18.22
CA LEU A 201 -0.09 -12.12 17.25
C LEU A 201 -1.46 -12.11 17.92
N ALA A 202 -1.55 -12.61 19.16
CA ALA A 202 -2.80 -12.63 19.92
C ALA A 202 -3.33 -11.22 20.23
N ASP A 203 -2.44 -10.28 20.57
CA ASP A 203 -2.86 -8.90 20.85
C ASP A 203 -3.19 -8.15 19.56
N PHE A 204 -2.52 -8.49 18.46
CA PHE A 204 -2.88 -7.97 17.13
C PHE A 204 -4.28 -8.42 16.70
N GLU A 205 -4.62 -9.70 16.88
CA GLU A 205 -5.97 -10.20 16.56
C GLU A 205 -7.06 -9.61 17.47
N LYS A 206 -6.77 -9.38 18.76
CA LYS A 206 -7.68 -8.67 19.66
C LYS A 206 -7.93 -7.24 19.17
N ALA A 207 -6.87 -6.51 18.82
CA ALA A 207 -6.97 -5.15 18.30
C ALA A 207 -7.79 -5.11 16.99
N LEU A 208 -7.58 -6.07 16.09
CA LEU A 208 -8.36 -6.18 14.85
C LEU A 208 -9.86 -6.44 15.11
N LYS A 209 -10.21 -7.22 16.13
CA LYS A 209 -11.62 -7.51 16.48
C LYS A 209 -12.30 -6.31 17.13
N GLU A 210 -11.59 -5.58 17.99
CA GLU A 210 -12.14 -4.44 18.74
C GLU A 210 -12.32 -3.18 17.86
N TYR A 211 -11.38 -2.93 16.95
CA TYR A 211 -11.34 -1.75 16.08
C TYR A 211 -11.68 -2.08 14.62
N THR A 212 -12.67 -2.95 14.41
CA THR A 212 -13.08 -3.40 13.06
C THR A 212 -13.50 -2.24 12.17
N LYS A 213 -14.27 -1.27 12.70
CA LYS A 213 -14.74 -0.11 11.93
C LYS A 213 -13.57 0.76 11.47
N GLU A 214 -12.63 1.05 12.36
CA GLU A 214 -11.54 1.98 12.06
C GLU A 214 -10.46 1.39 11.15
N LEU A 215 -10.27 0.07 11.19
CA LEU A 215 -9.20 -0.65 10.48
C LEU A 215 -9.68 -1.36 9.21
N ARG A 216 -10.94 -1.79 9.13
CA ARG A 216 -11.49 -2.53 7.98
C ARG A 216 -12.22 -1.64 6.99
N ASP A 217 -12.82 -0.54 7.44
CA ASP A 217 -13.56 0.37 6.55
C ASP A 217 -12.61 1.17 5.64
N ASP A 218 -11.33 1.28 6.02
CA ASP A 218 -10.30 1.93 5.23
C ASP A 218 -9.54 0.90 4.35
N PRO A 219 -9.73 0.91 3.02
CA PRO A 219 -9.12 -0.09 2.13
C PRO A 219 -7.59 -0.08 2.15
N ILE A 220 -7.00 1.10 2.35
CA ILE A 220 -5.54 1.29 2.35
C ILE A 220 -4.97 0.63 3.61
N ILE A 221 -5.54 0.94 4.77
CA ILE A 221 -5.11 0.36 6.05
C ILE A 221 -5.31 -1.15 6.03
N SER A 222 -6.48 -1.66 5.59
CA SER A 222 -6.75 -3.09 5.56
C SER A 222 -5.74 -3.86 4.70
N THR A 223 -5.38 -3.34 3.53
CA THR A 223 -4.39 -3.97 2.63
C THR A 223 -3.01 -4.05 3.28
N HIS A 224 -2.63 -2.99 3.99
CA HIS A 224 -1.35 -2.90 4.66
C HIS A 224 -1.31 -3.72 5.96
N LEU A 225 -2.39 -3.74 6.75
CA LEU A 225 -2.50 -4.60 7.93
C LEU A 225 -2.40 -6.08 7.61
N ALA A 226 -2.95 -6.53 6.47
CA ALA A 226 -2.77 -7.91 6.02
C ALA A 226 -1.29 -8.24 5.77
N LYS A 227 -0.55 -7.34 5.11
CA LYS A 227 0.90 -7.49 4.91
C LYS A 227 1.68 -7.47 6.23
N LEU A 228 1.26 -6.62 7.18
CA LEU A 228 1.87 -6.55 8.51
C LEU A 228 1.62 -7.82 9.31
N TYR A 229 0.40 -8.38 9.25
CA TYR A 229 0.08 -9.66 9.88
C TYR A 229 0.95 -10.78 9.32
N ASP A 230 1.10 -10.84 7.98
CA ASP A 230 1.97 -11.80 7.32
C ASP A 230 3.42 -11.70 7.79
N ASN A 231 3.95 -10.48 7.89
CA ASN A 231 5.32 -10.23 8.37
C ASN A 231 5.49 -10.58 9.85
N LEU A 232 4.50 -10.24 10.69
CA LEU A 232 4.53 -10.51 12.13
C LEU A 232 4.48 -12.02 12.40
N LEU A 233 3.64 -12.73 11.66
CA LEU A 233 3.54 -14.18 11.71
C LEU A 233 4.87 -14.82 11.31
N GLU A 234 5.51 -14.35 10.24
CA GLU A 234 6.83 -14.85 9.82
C GLU A 234 7.92 -14.62 10.86
N GLN A 235 7.99 -13.42 11.45
CA GLN A 235 8.94 -13.12 12.51
C GLN A 235 8.72 -13.99 13.75
N ASN A 236 7.46 -14.24 14.10
CA ASN A 236 7.12 -15.11 15.22
C ASN A 236 7.49 -16.57 14.93
N VAL A 237 7.22 -17.05 13.71
CA VAL A 237 7.64 -18.39 13.27
C VAL A 237 9.16 -18.54 13.35
N ILE A 238 9.94 -17.59 12.80
CA ILE A 238 11.42 -17.64 12.85
C ILE A 238 11.91 -17.75 14.28
N ARG A 239 11.36 -16.96 15.20
CA ARG A 239 11.74 -17.00 16.63
C ARG A 239 11.41 -18.34 17.30
N VAL A 240 10.27 -18.94 16.96
CA VAL A 240 9.85 -20.23 17.53
C VAL A 240 10.73 -21.37 17.02
N ILE A 241 11.19 -21.30 15.77
CA ILE A 241 11.99 -22.36 15.14
C ILE A 241 13.50 -22.21 15.36
N GLU A 242 14.00 -21.00 15.61
CA GLU A 242 15.43 -20.68 15.82
C GLU A 242 16.18 -21.61 16.79
N PRO A 243 15.63 -22.02 17.96
CA PRO A 243 16.36 -22.89 18.89
C PRO A 243 16.34 -24.38 18.51
N PHE A 244 15.63 -24.79 17.45
CA PHE A 244 15.42 -26.21 17.13
C PHE A 244 15.96 -26.59 15.75
N SER A 245 16.83 -27.60 15.67
CA SER A 245 17.21 -28.20 14.37
C SER A 245 16.10 -29.09 13.80
N ARG A 246 15.26 -29.66 14.66
CA ARG A 246 14.15 -30.55 14.31
C ARG A 246 12.97 -30.30 15.24
N VAL A 247 11.81 -29.95 14.69
CA VAL A 247 10.63 -29.57 15.49
C VAL A 247 9.33 -30.11 14.89
N GLN A 248 8.46 -30.65 15.73
CA GLN A 248 7.15 -31.12 15.29
C GLN A 248 6.23 -29.93 14.95
N ILE A 249 5.51 -30.02 13.83
CA ILE A 249 4.57 -28.97 13.39
C ILE A 249 3.44 -28.79 14.41
N THR A 250 3.07 -29.85 15.13
CA THR A 250 2.10 -29.81 16.23
C THR A 250 2.54 -28.85 17.34
N HIS A 251 3.81 -28.91 17.74
CA HIS A 251 4.36 -28.03 18.77
C HIS A 251 4.37 -26.57 18.34
N ILE A 252 4.73 -26.29 17.07
CA ILE A 252 4.67 -24.93 16.51
C ILE A 252 3.21 -24.43 16.47
N SER A 253 2.27 -25.28 16.07
CA SER A 253 0.84 -24.96 16.00
C SER A 253 0.27 -24.57 17.36
N ASP A 254 0.63 -25.30 18.42
CA ASP A 254 0.20 -25.00 19.79
C ASP A 254 0.80 -23.68 20.32
N LEU A 255 2.06 -23.39 20.00
CA LEU A 255 2.74 -22.16 20.39
C LEU A 255 2.17 -20.92 19.70
N ILE A 256 1.87 -21.02 18.40
CA ILE A 256 1.34 -19.91 17.59
C ILE A 256 -0.19 -19.81 17.72
N LYS A 257 -0.86 -20.86 18.21
CA LYS A 257 -2.33 -20.98 18.33
C LYS A 257 -3.05 -20.88 16.97
N LEU A 258 -2.44 -21.43 15.93
CA LEU A 258 -3.00 -21.54 14.59
C LEU A 258 -3.18 -23.00 14.19
N SER A 259 -4.03 -23.27 13.21
CA SER A 259 -4.26 -24.64 12.74
C SER A 259 -2.99 -25.22 12.09
N LYS A 260 -2.79 -26.53 12.22
CA LYS A 260 -1.62 -27.22 11.63
C LYS A 260 -1.50 -26.97 10.12
N GLY A 261 -2.63 -26.96 9.40
CA GLY A 261 -2.65 -26.72 7.96
C GLY A 261 -2.29 -25.29 7.56
N ASP A 262 -2.62 -24.29 8.38
CA ASP A 262 -2.20 -22.90 8.12
C ASP A 262 -0.72 -22.70 8.39
N VAL A 263 -0.21 -23.28 9.48
CA VAL A 263 1.22 -23.25 9.83
C VAL A 263 2.05 -23.94 8.76
N GLU A 264 1.64 -25.12 8.29
CA GLU A 264 2.33 -25.85 7.24
C GLU A 264 2.39 -25.05 5.93
N ARG A 265 1.25 -24.53 5.45
CA ARG A 265 1.20 -23.68 4.24
C ARG A 265 2.12 -22.46 4.37
N LYS A 266 2.17 -21.84 5.54
CA LYS A 266 3.02 -20.68 5.79
C LYS A 266 4.51 -21.07 5.83
N LEU A 267 4.87 -22.16 6.49
CA LEU A 267 6.23 -22.69 6.50
C LEU A 267 6.70 -23.06 5.08
N SER A 268 5.86 -23.71 4.28
CA SER A 268 6.16 -24.01 2.86
C SER A 268 6.44 -22.74 2.06
N LYS A 269 5.63 -21.69 2.26
CA LYS A 269 5.85 -20.39 1.61
C LYS A 269 7.16 -19.74 2.05
N MET A 270 7.49 -19.79 3.34
CA MET A 270 8.74 -19.21 3.87
C MET A 270 10.00 -19.93 3.37
N ILE A 271 9.94 -21.26 3.21
CA ILE A 271 11.02 -22.05 2.62
C ILE A 271 11.19 -21.68 1.14
N LEU A 272 10.08 -21.55 0.40
CA LEU A 272 10.11 -21.18 -1.02
C LEU A 272 10.63 -19.75 -1.23
N ASP A 273 10.29 -18.83 -0.32
CA ASP A 273 10.81 -17.45 -0.27
C ASP A 273 12.27 -17.38 0.20
N LYS A 274 12.92 -18.51 0.54
CA LYS A 274 14.28 -18.63 1.07
C LYS A 274 14.54 -17.77 2.32
N LYS A 275 13.54 -17.63 3.19
CA LYS A 275 13.68 -16.88 4.45
C LYS A 275 14.47 -17.65 5.51
N PHE A 276 14.39 -18.97 5.47
CA PHE A 276 15.22 -19.89 6.23
C PHE A 276 15.38 -21.18 5.42
N HIS A 277 16.44 -21.94 5.71
CA HIS A 277 16.72 -23.20 5.03
C HIS A 277 16.18 -24.36 5.85
N GLY A 278 15.17 -25.03 5.30
CA GLY A 278 14.57 -26.18 5.95
C GLY A 278 13.74 -27.01 4.98
N ILE A 279 13.44 -28.24 5.38
CA ILE A 279 12.55 -29.14 4.67
C ILE A 279 11.40 -29.56 5.59
N LEU A 280 10.21 -29.66 5.02
CA LEU A 280 9.02 -30.17 5.69
C LEU A 280 8.87 -31.65 5.36
N ASP A 281 8.91 -32.49 6.39
CA ASP A 281 8.51 -33.89 6.29
C ASP A 281 7.02 -34.00 6.65
N GLN A 282 6.20 -34.21 5.61
CA GLN A 282 4.74 -34.33 5.76
C GLN A 282 4.30 -35.69 6.33
N VAL A 283 5.14 -36.73 6.24
CA VAL A 283 4.78 -38.07 6.73
C VAL A 283 4.95 -38.12 8.25
N GLU A 284 6.07 -37.61 8.75
CA GLU A 284 6.31 -37.55 10.20
C GLU A 284 5.77 -36.27 10.85
N GLY A 285 5.41 -35.25 10.05
CA GLY A 285 4.90 -33.97 10.53
C GLY A 285 5.96 -33.12 11.22
N VAL A 286 7.19 -33.14 10.69
CA VAL A 286 8.37 -32.53 11.30
C VAL A 286 9.02 -31.53 10.35
N LEU A 287 9.40 -30.38 10.90
CA LEU A 287 10.25 -29.40 10.24
C LEU A 287 11.71 -29.68 10.60
N ILE A 288 12.56 -29.85 9.59
CA ILE A 288 14.00 -30.00 9.74
C ILE A 288 14.65 -28.72 9.22
N ILE A 289 15.45 -28.06 10.06
CA ILE A 289 16.15 -26.82 9.74
C ILE A 289 17.62 -27.16 9.49
N PHE A 290 18.17 -26.62 8.42
CA PHE A 290 19.58 -26.78 8.07
C PHE A 290 20.32 -25.49 8.42
N GLU A 291 21.46 -25.63 9.10
CA GLU A 291 22.47 -24.58 9.15
C GLU A 291 23.29 -24.67 7.86
N ASP A 292 23.25 -23.64 7.01
CA ASP A 292 24.03 -23.70 5.78
C ASP A 292 25.52 -23.72 6.08
N PRO A 293 26.25 -24.58 5.36
CA PRO A 293 27.23 -24.04 4.46
C PRO A 293 27.06 -24.66 3.07
N VAL A 294 26.53 -23.89 2.12
CA VAL A 294 26.75 -24.22 0.71
C VAL A 294 28.23 -23.91 0.44
N ASP A 295 29.04 -24.96 0.44
CA ASP A 295 30.46 -24.87 0.13
C ASP A 295 30.62 -24.36 -1.31
N LYS A 296 31.08 -23.11 -1.45
CA LYS A 296 31.42 -22.49 -2.75
C LYS A 296 32.34 -23.36 -3.61
N THR A 297 33.06 -24.27 -2.97
CA THR A 297 33.91 -25.30 -3.57
C THR A 297 33.15 -26.25 -4.50
N TYR A 298 31.93 -26.67 -4.15
CA TYR A 298 31.14 -27.57 -4.99
C TYR A 298 30.60 -26.84 -6.23
N GLU A 299 30.18 -25.59 -6.09
CA GLU A 299 29.74 -24.77 -7.21
C GLU A 299 30.91 -24.50 -8.18
N ALA A 300 32.09 -24.19 -7.64
CA ALA A 300 33.31 -24.06 -8.44
C ALA A 300 33.69 -25.37 -9.14
N ALA A 301 33.56 -26.52 -8.47
CA ALA A 301 33.86 -27.82 -9.06
C ALA A 301 32.87 -28.19 -10.20
N ILE A 302 31.58 -27.88 -10.04
CA ILE A 302 30.60 -28.08 -11.13
C ILE A 302 30.93 -27.15 -12.31
N GLY A 303 31.30 -25.90 -12.02
CA GLY A 303 31.73 -24.94 -13.03
C GLY A 303 32.98 -25.40 -13.81
N THR A 304 33.98 -25.97 -13.13
CA THR A 304 35.17 -26.52 -13.79
C THR A 304 34.84 -27.73 -14.65
N ILE A 305 33.96 -28.64 -14.19
CA ILE A 305 33.49 -29.79 -14.98
C ILE A 305 32.81 -29.32 -16.28
N GLN A 306 31.92 -28.32 -16.20
CA GLN A 306 31.27 -27.75 -17.39
C GLN A 306 32.26 -27.10 -18.36
N ASN A 307 33.26 -26.38 -17.82
CA ASN A 307 34.29 -25.76 -18.64
C ASN A 307 35.18 -26.80 -19.33
N MET A 308 35.51 -27.92 -18.65
CA MET A 308 36.22 -29.03 -19.27
C MET A 308 35.43 -29.66 -20.43
N SER A 309 34.11 -29.84 -20.28
CA SER A 309 33.25 -30.33 -21.37
C SER A 309 33.33 -29.41 -22.60
N LYS A 310 33.23 -28.09 -22.41
CA LYS A 310 33.35 -27.10 -23.51
C LYS A 310 34.70 -27.13 -24.21
N VAL A 311 35.77 -27.40 -23.46
CA VAL A 311 37.13 -27.54 -24.02
C VAL A 311 37.21 -28.80 -24.89
N VAL A 312 36.65 -29.93 -24.44
CA VAL A 312 36.60 -31.17 -25.23
C VAL A 312 35.82 -30.96 -26.54
N ASP A 313 34.65 -30.32 -26.49
CA ASP A 313 33.87 -30.00 -27.70
C ASP A 313 34.64 -29.08 -28.66
N SER A 314 35.37 -28.10 -28.11
CA SER A 314 36.21 -27.19 -28.90
C SER A 314 37.38 -27.93 -29.57
N LEU A 315 37.97 -28.92 -28.90
CA LEU A 315 39.03 -29.76 -29.45
C LEU A 315 38.50 -30.64 -30.60
N TYR A 316 37.33 -31.26 -30.44
CA TYR A 316 36.68 -32.00 -31.54
C TYR A 316 36.41 -31.13 -32.76
N ASN A 317 35.90 -29.90 -32.56
CA ASN A 317 35.66 -28.95 -33.64
C ASN A 317 36.95 -28.49 -34.34
N LYS A 318 38.04 -28.32 -33.58
CA LYS A 318 39.35 -27.97 -34.16
C LYS A 318 39.97 -29.15 -34.92
N ALA A 319 39.86 -30.37 -34.40
CA ALA A 319 40.33 -31.57 -35.08
C ALA A 319 39.60 -31.81 -36.41
N LYS A 320 38.28 -31.59 -36.44
CA LYS A 320 37.45 -31.69 -37.65
C LYS A 320 37.77 -30.62 -38.72
N LYS A 321 38.47 -29.54 -38.35
CA LYS A 321 38.93 -28.51 -39.31
C LYS A 321 40.31 -28.80 -39.90
N LEU A 322 41.06 -29.73 -39.30
CA LEU A 322 42.40 -30.13 -39.74
C LEU A 322 42.38 -31.40 -40.60
N THR A 323 41.22 -32.04 -40.74
CA THR A 323 40.91 -33.14 -41.67
C THR A 323 39.98 -32.64 -42.75
#